data_AF-A0A8H3HJG1-F1
#
_entry.id   AF-A0A8H3HJG1-F1
#
_cell.length_a   1.000
_cell.length_b   1.000
_cell.length_c   1.000
_cell.angle_alpha   90.00
_cell.angle_beta   90.00
_cell.angle_gamma   90.00
#
_symmetry.space_group_name_H-M   'P 1'
#
loop_
_entity.id
_entity.type
_entity.pdbx_description
1 polymer ?
#
loop_
_entity_poly.entity_id
_entity_poly.type
_entity_poly.pdbx_seq_one_letter_code
_entity_poly.pdbx_strand_id
1 'polypeptide(L)'
;VRYKVKMVVVGGKPGTTQQYCGIVGGQASKFVDINSELKSFRLTNDALAPPDFFTNSEQGIVLRLAYSPSDPSTFEEFKSHPAQYTLPLLPSTVNNLTALWEDVARRLWSA
;
A
#
# COMPACT_ATOMS: atom_id res chain seq x y z
N VAL A 1 -12.73 9.60 -3.16
CA VAL A 1 -11.34 9.86 -2.70
C VAL A 1 -11.37 10.40 -1.27
N ARG A 2 -11.27 9.53 -0.27
CA ARG A 2 -11.48 9.85 1.17
C ARG A 2 -10.51 10.90 1.74
N TYR A 3 -9.33 11.04 1.14
CA TYR A 3 -8.24 11.88 1.69
C TYR A 3 -7.78 13.03 0.77
N LYS A 4 -8.53 13.34 -0.31
CA LYS A 4 -8.17 14.40 -1.29
C LYS A 4 -6.70 14.36 -1.76
N VAL A 5 -6.11 13.17 -1.86
CA VAL A 5 -4.73 12.97 -2.36
C VAL A 5 -4.75 13.02 -3.88
N LYS A 6 -3.71 13.62 -4.47
CA LYS A 6 -3.46 13.57 -5.91
C LYS A 6 -2.21 12.75 -6.21
N MET A 7 -2.37 11.79 -7.11
CA MET A 7 -1.30 10.84 -7.47
C MET A 7 -0.61 11.31 -8.75
N VAL A 8 0.71 11.44 -8.69
CA VAL A 8 1.52 12.01 -9.76
C VAL A 8 2.65 11.05 -10.11
N VAL A 9 2.86 10.82 -11.40
CA VAL A 9 4.06 10.17 -11.93
C VAL A 9 4.85 11.20 -12.73
N VAL A 10 6.15 11.30 -12.47
CA VAL A 10 7.07 12.21 -13.17
C VAL A 10 8.00 11.40 -14.06
N GLY A 11 8.07 11.75 -15.34
CA GLY A 11 8.85 11.03 -16.35
C GLY A 11 8.09 9.85 -16.97
N GLY A 12 8.83 8.82 -17.36
CA GLY A 12 8.31 7.68 -18.12
C GLY A 12 8.11 7.98 -19.61
N LYS A 13 7.53 7.02 -20.33
CA LYS A 13 7.29 7.13 -21.78
C LYS A 13 6.05 8.00 -22.05
N PRO A 14 6.15 9.08 -22.85
CA PRO A 14 5.00 9.88 -23.24
C PRO A 14 3.91 9.03 -23.92
N GLY A 15 2.64 9.33 -23.62
CA GLY A 15 1.48 8.61 -24.16
C GLY A 15 1.25 7.22 -23.57
N THR A 16 2.03 6.79 -22.57
CA THR A 16 1.82 5.51 -21.87
C THR A 16 1.18 5.76 -20.51
N THR A 17 0.06 5.09 -20.25
CA THR A 17 -0.57 5.12 -18.92
C THR A 17 0.35 4.45 -17.90
N GLN A 18 0.78 5.22 -16.90
CA GLN A 18 1.60 4.72 -15.81
C GLN A 18 0.73 4.39 -14.60
N GLN A 19 0.95 3.22 -14.05
CA GLN A 19 0.31 2.72 -12.83
C GLN A 19 1.30 2.89 -11.69
N TYR A 20 0.84 3.32 -10.51
CA TYR A 20 1.62 3.15 -9.29
C TYR A 20 1.15 1.84 -8.64
N CYS A 21 2.04 0.85 -8.54
CA CYS A 21 1.76 -0.37 -7.78
C CYS A 21 2.72 -0.41 -6.59
N GLY A 22 2.17 -0.39 -5.38
CA GLY A 22 2.88 -0.77 -4.17
C GLY A 22 2.62 -2.24 -3.84
N ILE A 23 3.41 -2.82 -2.94
CA ILE A 23 3.03 -4.06 -2.27
C ILE A 23 2.02 -3.65 -1.19
N VAL A 24 0.75 -3.99 -1.38
CA VAL A 24 -0.34 -3.60 -0.47
C VAL A 24 -0.70 -4.70 0.55
N GLY A 25 -0.19 -5.92 0.31
CA GLY A 25 -0.11 -7.03 1.26
C GLY A 25 1.35 -7.38 1.63
N GLY A 26 1.66 -8.67 1.73
CA GLY A 26 3.02 -9.15 1.94
C GLY A 26 3.47 -9.19 3.41
N GLN A 27 2.53 -9.16 4.36
CA GLN A 27 2.86 -9.33 5.77
C GLN A 27 3.29 -10.78 6.04
N ALA A 28 4.46 -10.92 6.65
CA ALA A 28 4.91 -12.18 7.22
C ALA A 28 4.87 -12.08 8.75
N SER A 29 4.18 -13.01 9.39
CA SER A 29 4.06 -13.10 10.85
C SER A 29 4.23 -14.55 11.30
N LYS A 30 4.40 -14.77 12.61
CA LYS A 30 4.40 -16.11 13.18
C LYS A 30 3.13 -16.32 13.99
N PHE A 31 2.63 -17.56 14.05
CA PHE A 31 1.46 -17.91 14.86
C PHE A 31 1.63 -17.49 16.33
N VAL A 32 2.83 -17.66 16.89
CA VAL A 32 3.13 -17.34 18.29
C VAL A 32 2.95 -15.86 18.61
N ASP A 33 3.30 -14.97 17.68
CA ASP A 33 3.16 -13.52 17.85
C ASP A 33 1.67 -13.15 17.87
N ILE A 34 0.90 -13.67 16.91
CA ILE A 34 -0.55 -13.46 16.82
C ILE A 34 -1.26 -13.98 18.08
N ASN A 35 -0.92 -15.19 18.54
CA ASN A 35 -1.53 -15.77 19.75
C ASN A 35 -1.17 -14.97 21.00
N SER A 36 0.07 -14.48 21.10
CA SER A 36 0.51 -13.63 22.22
C SER A 36 -0.25 -12.31 22.26
N GLU A 37 -0.45 -11.66 21.10
CA GLU A 37 -1.25 -10.44 20.99
C GLU A 37 -2.71 -10.70 21.40
N LEU A 38 -3.35 -11.75 20.88
CA LEU A 38 -4.73 -12.09 21.25
C LEU A 38 -4.90 -12.33 22.75
N LYS A 39 -3.95 -13.01 23.40
CA LYS A 39 -3.94 -13.21 24.86
C LYS A 39 -3.77 -11.89 25.61
N SER A 40 -2.85 -11.03 25.15
CA SER A 40 -2.59 -9.72 25.74
C SER A 40 -3.81 -8.80 25.68
N PHE A 41 -4.55 -8.85 24.58
CA PHE A 41 -5.78 -8.08 24.38
C PHE A 41 -7.06 -8.79 24.86
N ARG A 42 -6.95 -10.00 25.43
CA ARG A 42 -8.08 -10.82 25.91
C ARG A 42 -9.11 -11.14 24.82
N LEU A 43 -8.63 -11.35 23.60
CA LEU A 43 -9.43 -11.65 22.41
C LEU A 43 -9.48 -13.14 22.06
N THR A 44 -9.02 -14.02 22.96
CA THR A 44 -8.98 -15.48 22.72
C THR A 44 -10.37 -16.12 22.55
N ASN A 45 -11.42 -15.46 23.03
CA ASN A 45 -12.80 -15.94 22.92
C ASN A 45 -13.55 -15.36 21.71
N ASP A 46 -12.88 -14.56 20.86
CA ASP A 46 -13.48 -14.06 19.64
C ASP A 46 -13.72 -15.21 18.64
N ALA A 47 -14.84 -15.20 17.92
CA ALA A 47 -15.18 -16.24 16.96
C ALA A 47 -14.18 -16.32 15.77
N LEU A 48 -13.44 -15.25 15.52
CA LEU A 48 -12.40 -15.16 14.50
C LEU A 48 -10.99 -15.44 15.06
N ALA A 49 -10.84 -15.67 16.36
CA ALA A 49 -9.55 -16.07 16.93
C ALA A 49 -9.16 -17.45 16.37
N PRO A 50 -7.89 -17.64 15.96
CA PRO A 50 -7.44 -18.94 15.53
C PRO A 50 -7.49 -19.94 16.70
N PRO A 51 -7.77 -21.23 16.43
CA PRO A 51 -7.70 -22.25 17.45
C PRO A 51 -6.28 -22.42 18.00
N ASP A 52 -6.16 -23.01 19.18
CA ASP A 52 -4.87 -23.35 19.75
C ASP A 52 -4.07 -24.29 18.82
N PHE A 53 -2.77 -24.01 18.71
CA PHE A 53 -1.86 -24.76 17.84
C PHE A 53 -1.05 -25.76 18.68
N PHE A 54 -1.49 -27.03 18.68
CA PHE A 54 -0.95 -28.10 19.53
C PHE A 54 0.19 -28.89 18.88
N THR A 55 1.32 -28.23 18.62
CA THR A 55 2.52 -28.89 18.10
C THR A 55 3.79 -28.18 18.59
N ASN A 56 4.91 -28.89 18.66
CA ASN A 56 6.21 -28.31 18.96
C ASN A 56 6.89 -27.85 17.65
N SER A 57 6.32 -26.83 17.00
CA SER A 57 6.87 -26.25 15.78
C SER A 57 6.54 -24.76 15.65
N GLU A 58 7.35 -24.03 14.87
CA GLU A 58 7.02 -22.66 14.46
C GLU A 58 6.27 -22.67 13.13
N GLN A 59 5.12 -21.98 13.08
CA GLN A 59 4.38 -21.76 11.84
C GLN A 59 4.48 -20.29 11.42
N GLY A 60 5.07 -20.06 10.25
CA GLY A 60 5.03 -18.78 9.56
C GLY A 60 3.73 -18.63 8.76
N ILE A 61 3.11 -17.46 8.86
CA ILE A 61 1.91 -17.07 8.12
C ILE A 61 2.31 -15.92 7.20
N VAL A 62 2.09 -16.09 5.90
CA VAL A 62 2.37 -15.06 4.89
C VAL A 62 1.05 -14.65 4.25
N LEU A 63 0.59 -13.45 4.58
CA LEU A 63 -0.58 -12.83 3.98
C LEU A 63 -0.14 -12.11 2.70
N ARG A 64 -0.38 -12.74 1.56
CA ARG A 64 0.09 -12.25 0.25
C ARG A 64 -0.79 -11.19 -0.36
N LEU A 65 -2.08 -11.21 -0.04
CA LEU A 65 -3.09 -10.33 -0.65
C LEU A 65 -3.75 -9.47 0.42
N ALA A 66 -4.16 -8.28 0.04
CA ALA A 66 -4.94 -7.36 0.85
C ALA A 66 -6.25 -7.00 0.14
N TYR A 67 -7.32 -6.80 0.90
CA TYR A 67 -8.56 -6.27 0.35
C TYR A 67 -8.40 -4.80 -0.06
N SER A 68 -9.06 -4.39 -1.15
CA SER A 68 -8.99 -3.02 -1.63
C SER A 68 -9.63 -2.05 -0.63
N PRO A 69 -8.94 -0.97 -0.23
CA PRO A 69 -9.55 0.09 0.57
C PRO A 69 -10.70 0.81 -0.15
N SER A 70 -10.73 0.74 -1.48
CA SER A 70 -11.74 1.36 -2.32
C SER A 70 -12.93 0.44 -2.62
N ASP A 71 -12.71 -0.87 -2.61
CA ASP A 71 -13.71 -1.90 -2.90
C ASP A 71 -13.43 -3.18 -2.07
N PRO A 72 -14.01 -3.27 -0.86
CA PRO A 72 -13.75 -4.39 0.06
C PRO A 72 -14.14 -5.77 -0.47
N SER A 73 -14.84 -5.86 -1.60
CA SER A 73 -15.23 -7.15 -2.21
C SER A 73 -14.13 -7.80 -3.05
N THR A 74 -13.02 -7.09 -3.26
CA THR A 74 -11.94 -7.51 -4.17
C THR A 74 -10.56 -7.26 -3.56
N PHE A 75 -9.54 -7.96 -4.07
CA PHE A 75 -8.15 -7.75 -3.67
C PHE A 75 -7.56 -6.51 -4.34
N GLU A 76 -6.78 -5.74 -3.58
CA GLU A 76 -6.10 -4.53 -4.05
C GLU A 76 -5.09 -4.85 -5.15
N GLU A 77 -4.43 -6.02 -5.09
CA GLU A 77 -3.42 -6.44 -6.07
C GLU A 77 -3.98 -6.57 -7.50
N PHE A 78 -5.30 -6.70 -7.64
CA PHE A 78 -5.97 -6.81 -8.95
C PHE A 78 -6.58 -5.47 -9.41
N LYS A 79 -6.42 -4.40 -8.64
CA LYS A 79 -6.92 -3.07 -9.00
C LYS A 79 -5.89 -2.31 -9.81
N SER A 80 -6.37 -1.57 -10.80
CA SER A 80 -5.56 -0.59 -11.52
C SER A 80 -5.49 0.71 -10.71
N HIS A 81 -4.29 1.23 -10.57
CA HIS A 81 -3.98 2.46 -9.86
C HIS A 81 -3.27 3.44 -10.80
N PRO A 82 -3.97 4.00 -11.81
CA PRO A 82 -3.37 4.96 -12.71
C PRO A 82 -3.07 6.24 -11.93
N ALA A 83 -1.93 6.85 -12.23
CA ALA A 83 -1.68 8.20 -11.74
C ALA A 83 -2.75 9.15 -12.30
N GLN A 84 -3.19 10.12 -11.49
CA GLN A 84 -4.12 11.15 -11.93
C GLN A 84 -3.43 12.15 -12.85
N TYR A 85 -2.13 12.35 -12.65
CA TYR A 85 -1.30 13.29 -13.41
C TYR A 85 -0.01 12.60 -13.84
N THR A 86 0.37 12.81 -15.10
CA THR A 86 1.67 12.44 -15.65
C THR A 86 2.39 13.71 -16.05
N LEU A 87 3.52 13.98 -15.43
CA LEU A 87 4.33 15.17 -15.69
C LEU A 87 5.64 14.78 -16.37
N PRO A 88 6.17 15.58 -17.31
CA PRO A 88 7.46 15.31 -17.91
C PRO A 88 8.58 15.52 -16.89
N LEU A 89 9.64 14.70 -16.97
CA LEU A 89 10.88 14.96 -16.25
C LEU A 89 11.64 16.07 -16.98
N LEU A 90 11.97 17.16 -16.27
CA LEU A 90 12.64 18.31 -16.83
C LEU A 90 14.13 18.34 -16.46
N PRO A 91 15.01 18.94 -17.29
CA PRO A 91 16.42 19.15 -16.95
C PRO A 91 16.63 19.92 -15.63
N SER A 92 15.71 20.82 -15.28
CA SER A 92 15.76 21.56 -14.01
C SER A 92 15.37 20.72 -12.80
N THR A 93 14.69 19.59 -13.01
CA THR A 93 14.16 18.71 -11.95
C THR A 93 14.91 17.39 -11.84
N VAL A 94 15.68 16.99 -12.86
CA VAL A 94 16.41 15.72 -12.85
C VAL A 94 17.49 15.74 -11.76
N ASN A 95 17.57 14.64 -11.00
CA ASN A 95 18.48 14.50 -9.86
C ASN A 95 18.38 15.60 -8.79
N ASN A 96 17.28 16.37 -8.76
CA ASN A 96 17.01 17.39 -7.77
C ASN A 96 15.59 17.21 -7.21
N LEU A 97 15.48 16.46 -6.11
CA LEU A 97 14.19 16.15 -5.50
C LEU A 97 13.45 17.41 -5.04
N THR A 98 14.15 18.39 -4.48
CA THR A 98 13.54 19.64 -4.00
C THR A 98 12.86 20.38 -5.15
N ALA A 99 13.59 20.61 -6.25
CA ALA A 99 13.05 21.29 -7.43
C ALA A 99 11.89 20.51 -8.07
N LEU A 100 11.95 19.17 -8.07
CA LEU A 100 10.86 18.31 -8.54
C LEU A 100 9.59 18.50 -7.69
N TRP A 101 9.72 18.43 -6.36
CA TRP A 101 8.57 18.58 -5.46
C TRP A 101 7.99 20.00 -5.49
N GLU A 102 8.82 21.03 -5.59
CA GLU A 102 8.38 22.41 -5.80
C GLU A 102 7.59 22.56 -7.10
N ASP A 103 8.04 21.94 -8.21
CA ASP A 103 7.32 21.96 -9.48
C ASP A 103 5.96 21.25 -9.41
N VAL A 104 5.92 20.08 -8.78
CA VAL A 104 4.67 19.32 -8.55
C VAL A 104 3.70 20.14 -7.70
N ALA A 105 4.16 20.69 -6.57
CA ALA A 105 3.33 21.49 -5.67
C ALA A 105 2.80 22.74 -6.38
N ARG A 106 3.66 23.45 -7.12
CA ARG A 106 3.29 24.65 -7.87
C ARG A 106 2.23 24.35 -8.93
N ARG A 107 2.36 23.26 -9.70
CA ARG A 107 1.38 22.95 -10.77
C ARG A 107 0.02 22.53 -10.24
N LEU A 108 0.02 21.84 -9.10
CA LEU A 108 -1.17 21.13 -8.68
C LEU A 108 -1.92 21.86 -7.56
N TRP A 109 -1.21 22.50 -6.60
CA TRP A 109 -1.77 23.20 -5.41
C TRP A 109 -1.67 24.72 -5.44
N SER A 110 -1.19 25.35 -6.53
CA SER A 110 -1.35 26.80 -6.65
C SER A 110 -2.83 27.16 -6.76
N ALA A 111 -3.28 28.05 -5.87
CA ALA A 111 -4.57 28.72 -5.95
C ALA A 111 -4.49 29.90 -6.91
#